data_AF-A0AAV0X7X5-F1
#
_entry.id   AF-A0AAV0X7X5-F1
#
_cell.length_a   1.000
_cell.length_b   1.000
_cell.length_c   1.000
_cell.angle_alpha   90.00
_cell.angle_beta   90.00
_cell.angle_gamma   90.00
#
_symmetry.space_group_name_H-M   'P 1'
#
loop_
_entity.id
_entity.type
_entity.pdbx_description
1 polymer ?
#
loop_
_entity_poly.entity_id
_entity_poly.type
_entity_poly.pdbx_seq_one_letter_code
_entity_poly.pdbx_strand_id
1 'polypeptide(L)'
;METFKNHVTLQYHKQSVFDVDHFIDIKKNVHLSIENQLDTARARQIFENRKNISPVIETIILCGRQNIPLRGHRDFGKLTVDNNDVNDGNFRNLLRFRARGDASLKIHLESSGTIKYTSPISQNAIIDSCNCCGCFVLEKT
;
A
#
# COMPACT_ATOMS: atom_id res chain seq x y z
N MET A 1 45.37 28.64 20.30
CA MET A 1 44.84 27.81 19.18
C MET A 1 44.08 26.58 19.70
N GLU A 2 44.56 25.94 20.75
CA GLU A 2 43.97 24.73 21.35
C GLU A 2 42.60 24.97 22.03
N THR A 3 42.42 26.13 22.66
CA THR A 3 41.15 26.59 23.24
C THR A 3 40.01 26.69 22.22
N PHE A 4 40.28 27.17 21.01
CA PHE A 4 39.29 27.23 19.93
C PHE A 4 38.94 25.85 19.38
N LYS A 5 39.91 24.94 19.30
CA LYS A 5 39.65 23.54 18.92
C LYS A 5 38.72 22.87 19.92
N ASN A 6 38.92 23.09 21.22
CA ASN A 6 38.05 22.55 22.26
C ASN A 6 36.66 23.18 22.22
N HIS A 7 36.55 24.48 21.96
CA HIS A 7 35.27 25.19 21.83
C HIS A 7 34.35 24.58 20.77
N VAL A 8 34.88 24.26 19.58
CA VAL A 8 34.09 23.69 18.47
C VAL A 8 33.51 22.31 18.80
N THR A 9 34.12 21.60 19.75
CA THR A 9 33.67 20.26 20.16
C THR A 9 32.57 20.28 21.22
N LEU A 10 32.35 21.44 21.87
CA LEU A 10 31.32 21.60 22.89
C LEU A 10 29.92 21.42 22.30
N GLN A 11 29.05 20.74 23.05
CA GLN A 11 27.72 20.39 22.57
C GLN A 11 26.87 21.59 22.18
N TYR A 12 26.94 22.69 22.94
CA TYR A 12 26.18 23.89 22.60
C TYR A 12 26.61 24.48 21.25
N HIS A 13 27.91 24.45 20.92
CA HIS A 13 28.39 24.94 19.63
C HIS A 13 27.87 24.08 18.49
N LYS A 14 27.94 22.75 18.65
CA LYS A 14 27.40 21.81 17.66
C LYS A 14 25.90 22.02 17.46
N GLN A 15 25.15 22.19 18.54
CA GLN A 15 23.72 22.44 18.50
C GLN A 15 23.42 23.78 17.81
N SER A 16 24.13 24.86 18.16
CA SER A 16 23.95 26.16 17.51
C SER A 16 24.26 26.13 16.02
N VAL A 17 25.30 25.40 15.59
CA VAL A 17 25.59 25.21 14.16
C VAL A 17 24.47 24.43 13.47
N PHE A 18 24.01 23.34 14.09
CA PHE A 18 22.90 22.54 13.58
C PHE A 18 21.60 23.36 13.44
N ASP A 19 21.28 24.18 14.43
CA ASP A 19 20.08 25.03 14.41
C ASP A 19 20.17 26.11 13.31
N VAL A 20 21.36 26.67 13.07
CA VAL A 20 21.61 27.62 11.98
C VAL A 20 21.47 26.94 10.62
N ASP A 21 22.02 25.75 10.44
CA ASP A 21 21.89 24.97 9.20
C ASP A 21 20.42 24.65 8.92
N HIS A 22 19.67 24.20 9.93
CA HIS A 22 18.25 23.92 9.82
C HIS A 22 17.43 25.17 9.45
N PHE A 23 17.74 26.32 10.07
CA PHE A 23 17.10 27.59 9.74
C PHE A 23 17.37 28.03 8.30
N ILE A 24 18.60 27.86 7.82
CA ILE A 24 18.98 28.15 6.43
C ILE A 24 18.18 27.26 5.46
N ASP A 25 18.03 25.97 5.76
CA ASP A 25 17.29 25.02 4.92
C ASP A 25 15.79 25.33 4.84
N ILE A 26 15.17 25.71 5.96
CA ILE A 26 13.78 26.21 5.99
C ILE A 26 13.65 27.46 5.14
N LYS A 27 14.55 28.44 5.33
CA LYS A 27 14.52 29.72 4.60
C LYS A 27 14.69 29.54 3.09
N LYS A 28 15.47 28.53 2.68
CA LYS A 28 15.68 28.15 1.28
C LYS A 28 14.52 27.33 0.69
N ASN A 29 13.47 27.02 1.46
CA ASN A 29 12.36 26.15 1.05
C ASN A 29 12.84 24.77 0.56
N VAL A 30 13.91 24.22 1.17
CA VAL A 30 14.39 22.88 0.81
C VAL A 30 13.37 21.81 1.19
N HIS A 31 12.58 22.06 2.24
CA HIS A 31 11.47 21.20 2.68
C HIS A 31 10.16 21.98 2.77
N LEU A 32 9.05 21.32 2.42
CA LEU A 32 7.69 21.84 2.59
C LEU A 32 7.38 22.07 4.09
N SER A 33 6.43 22.96 4.41
CA SER A 33 5.93 23.10 5.78
C SER A 33 5.39 21.77 6.31
N ILE A 34 5.36 21.57 7.63
CA ILE A 34 4.83 20.34 8.26
C ILE A 34 3.41 20.03 7.77
N GLU A 35 2.57 21.06 7.67
CA GLU A 35 1.21 20.96 7.13
C GLU A 35 1.22 20.42 5.70
N ASN A 36 2.01 21.03 4.81
CA ASN A 36 2.13 20.59 3.41
C ASN A 36 2.75 19.20 3.30
N GLN A 37 3.68 18.83 4.20
CA GLN A 37 4.25 17.47 4.25
C GLN A 37 3.21 16.45 4.68
N LEU A 38 2.38 16.75 5.69
CA LEU A 38 1.28 15.89 6.12
C LEU A 38 0.27 15.68 4.99
N ASP A 39 -0.12 16.74 4.31
CA ASP A 39 -1.02 16.66 3.15
C ASP A 39 -0.42 15.84 2.01
N THR A 40 0.87 16.05 1.71
CA THR A 40 1.59 15.29 0.68
C THR A 40 1.70 13.80 1.05
N ALA A 41 2.02 13.49 2.30
CA ALA A 41 2.11 12.11 2.80
C ALA A 41 0.75 11.41 2.76
N ARG A 42 -0.31 12.12 3.15
CA ARG A 42 -1.69 11.63 3.07
C ARG A 42 -2.11 11.36 1.64
N ALA A 43 -1.84 12.30 0.71
CA ALA A 43 -2.13 12.14 -0.70
C ALA A 43 -1.39 10.92 -1.29
N ARG A 44 -0.11 10.75 -0.93
CA ARG A 44 0.70 9.59 -1.33
C ARG A 44 0.11 8.28 -0.80
N GLN A 45 -0.31 8.23 0.46
CA GLN A 45 -0.93 7.04 1.03
C GLN A 45 -2.25 6.69 0.34
N ILE A 46 -3.10 7.69 0.06
CA ILE A 46 -4.34 7.48 -0.71
C ILE A 46 -4.04 6.92 -2.09
N PHE A 47 -3.04 7.49 -2.78
CA PHE A 47 -2.63 7.03 -4.09
C PHE A 47 -2.16 5.56 -4.06
N GLU A 48 -1.25 5.21 -3.15
CA GLU A 48 -0.75 3.83 -3.01
C GLU A 48 -1.87 2.86 -2.63
N ASN A 49 -2.75 3.23 -1.70
CA ASN A 49 -3.89 2.39 -1.32
C ASN A 49 -4.84 2.15 -2.50
N ARG A 50 -5.15 3.19 -3.29
CA ARG A 50 -5.97 3.08 -4.49
C ARG A 50 -5.32 2.19 -5.54
N LYS A 51 -4.02 2.38 -5.77
CA LYS A 51 -3.23 1.56 -6.69
C LYS A 51 -3.24 0.08 -6.29
N ASN A 52 -3.13 -0.21 -4.99
CA ASN A 52 -3.10 -1.59 -4.48
C ASN A 52 -4.48 -2.27 -4.47
N ILE A 53 -5.57 -1.54 -4.17
CA ILE A 53 -6.93 -2.11 -4.15
C ILE A 53 -7.53 -2.28 -5.55
N SER A 54 -7.11 -1.47 -6.52
CA SER A 54 -7.61 -1.53 -7.91
C SER A 54 -7.57 -2.95 -8.52
N PRO A 55 -6.41 -3.65 -8.55
CA PRO A 55 -6.35 -5.00 -9.12
C PRO A 55 -7.20 -6.03 -8.36
N VAL A 56 -7.43 -5.83 -7.06
CA VAL A 56 -8.31 -6.70 -6.25
C VAL A 56 -9.77 -6.55 -6.72
N ILE A 57 -10.24 -5.32 -6.84
CA ILE A 57 -11.60 -5.01 -7.29
C ILE A 57 -11.81 -5.50 -8.72
N GLU A 58 -10.88 -5.22 -9.62
CA GLU A 58 -10.96 -5.65 -11.02
C GLU A 58 -11.02 -7.18 -11.15
N THR A 59 -10.29 -7.92 -10.31
CA THR A 59 -10.32 -9.38 -10.31
C THR A 59 -11.68 -9.91 -9.85
N ILE A 60 -12.29 -9.30 -8.83
CA ILE A 60 -13.64 -9.65 -8.36
C ILE A 60 -14.68 -9.40 -9.47
N ILE A 61 -14.61 -8.23 -10.12
CA ILE A 61 -15.50 -7.88 -11.24
C ILE A 61 -15.31 -8.86 -12.40
N LEU A 62 -14.07 -9.21 -12.75
CA LEU A 62 -13.77 -10.18 -13.80
C LEU A 62 -14.43 -11.53 -13.50
N CYS A 63 -14.27 -12.05 -12.28
CA CYS A 63 -14.87 -13.31 -11.87
C CYS A 63 -16.38 -13.29 -12.06
N GLY A 64 -17.08 -12.27 -11.55
CA GLY A 64 -18.53 -12.22 -11.69
C GLY A 64 -19.02 -11.99 -13.11
N ARG A 65 -18.32 -11.19 -13.92
CA ARG A 65 -18.68 -11.01 -15.34
C ARG A 65 -18.56 -12.30 -16.16
N GLN A 66 -17.64 -13.18 -15.77
CA GLN A 66 -17.38 -14.45 -16.45
C GLN A 66 -18.10 -15.63 -15.80
N ASN A 67 -18.90 -15.40 -14.75
CA ASN A 67 -19.52 -16.44 -13.93
C ASN A 67 -18.50 -17.46 -13.39
N ILE A 68 -17.30 -16.98 -13.02
CA ILE A 68 -16.25 -17.78 -12.39
C ILE A 68 -16.45 -17.69 -10.87
N PRO A 69 -16.63 -18.84 -10.18
CA PRO A 69 -16.74 -18.83 -8.72
C PRO A 69 -15.52 -18.22 -8.07
N LEU A 70 -15.68 -17.28 -7.12
CA LEU A 70 -14.54 -16.60 -6.51
C LEU A 70 -13.74 -17.53 -5.59
N ARG A 71 -14.46 -18.34 -4.79
CA ARG A 71 -13.92 -19.02 -3.62
C ARG A 71 -13.49 -20.46 -3.89
N GLY A 72 -12.50 -20.90 -3.11
CA GLY A 72 -12.07 -22.29 -3.01
C GLY A 72 -12.17 -22.77 -1.56
N HIS A 73 -11.74 -24.00 -1.29
CA HIS A 73 -11.86 -24.61 0.03
C HIS A 73 -11.10 -23.86 1.14
N ARG A 74 -10.02 -23.15 0.78
CA ARG A 74 -9.20 -22.35 1.70
C ARG A 74 -8.93 -20.99 1.10
N ASP A 75 -9.79 -19.99 1.30
CA ASP A 75 -9.67 -18.67 0.66
C ASP A 75 -8.99 -17.58 1.54
N PHE A 76 -8.26 -18.01 2.57
CA PHE A 76 -7.67 -17.12 3.58
C PHE A 76 -6.15 -17.30 3.73
N GLY A 77 -5.52 -16.39 4.47
CA GLY A 77 -4.08 -16.43 4.76
C GLY A 77 -3.19 -15.73 3.73
N LYS A 78 -1.87 -15.85 3.95
CA LYS A 78 -0.85 -15.17 3.14
C LYS A 78 -0.94 -15.59 1.68
N LEU A 79 -0.94 -14.60 0.78
CA LEU A 79 -0.92 -14.83 -0.66
C LEU A 79 0.50 -14.60 -1.18
N THR A 80 1.14 -15.68 -1.62
CA THR A 80 2.46 -15.68 -2.26
C THR A 80 2.25 -15.89 -3.76
N VAL A 81 2.92 -15.06 -4.58
CA VAL A 81 2.66 -15.02 -6.03
C VAL A 81 3.19 -16.27 -6.73
N ASP A 82 4.27 -16.83 -6.21
CA ASP A 82 4.97 -17.96 -6.82
C ASP A 82 4.47 -19.33 -6.31
N ASN A 83 3.56 -19.37 -5.33
CA ASN A 83 2.97 -20.63 -4.85
C ASN A 83 1.75 -21.04 -5.69
N ASN A 84 1.93 -22.01 -6.59
CA ASN A 84 0.86 -22.56 -7.42
C ASN A 84 0.21 -23.83 -6.86
N ASP A 85 0.79 -24.42 -5.83
CA ASP A 85 0.38 -25.75 -5.37
C ASP A 85 -0.84 -25.73 -4.43
N VAL A 86 -1.47 -24.56 -4.25
CA VAL A 86 -2.60 -24.37 -3.33
C VAL A 86 -3.86 -24.01 -4.11
N ASN A 87 -4.89 -24.85 -4.01
CA ASN A 87 -6.23 -24.53 -4.49
C ASN A 87 -6.98 -23.67 -3.45
N ASP A 88 -6.70 -22.37 -3.44
CA ASP A 88 -7.31 -21.36 -2.57
C ASP A 88 -8.37 -20.47 -3.26
N GLY A 89 -8.88 -20.93 -4.40
CA GLY A 89 -9.97 -20.28 -5.13
C GLY A 89 -9.51 -19.46 -6.34
N ASN A 90 -10.43 -19.25 -7.29
CA ASN A 90 -10.11 -18.61 -8.56
C ASN A 90 -9.71 -17.15 -8.39
N PHE A 91 -10.30 -16.43 -7.43
CA PHE A 91 -9.90 -15.05 -7.13
C PHE A 91 -8.41 -14.96 -6.79
N ARG A 92 -7.92 -15.83 -5.90
CA ARG A 92 -6.52 -15.83 -5.46
C ARG A 92 -5.58 -16.28 -6.57
N ASN A 93 -5.97 -17.29 -7.36
CA ASN A 93 -5.22 -17.72 -8.53
C ASN A 93 -5.08 -16.64 -9.61
N LEU A 94 -6.17 -15.94 -9.94
CA LEU A 94 -6.13 -14.84 -10.89
C LEU A 94 -5.31 -13.66 -10.39
N LEU A 95 -5.39 -13.37 -9.09
CA LEU A 95 -4.59 -12.30 -8.48
C LEU A 95 -3.09 -12.64 -8.51
N ARG A 96 -2.70 -13.90 -8.27
CA ARG A 96 -1.30 -14.37 -8.48
C ARG A 96 -0.87 -14.20 -9.93
N PHE A 97 -1.71 -14.66 -10.87
CA PHE A 97 -1.42 -14.55 -12.30
C PHE A 97 -1.15 -13.10 -12.70
N ARG A 98 -2.01 -12.16 -12.26
CA ARG A 98 -1.82 -10.74 -12.51
C ARG A 98 -0.54 -10.19 -11.88
N ALA A 99 -0.25 -10.57 -10.64
CA ALA A 99 0.95 -10.11 -9.93
C ALA A 99 2.26 -10.56 -10.58
N ARG A 100 2.28 -11.60 -11.41
CA ARG A 100 3.48 -11.96 -12.20
C ARG A 100 3.87 -10.91 -13.24
N GLY A 101 2.89 -10.17 -13.76
CA GLY A 101 3.11 -9.07 -14.70
C GLY A 101 3.13 -7.69 -14.04
N ASP A 102 2.74 -7.59 -12.76
CA ASP A 102 2.66 -6.34 -12.01
C ASP A 102 3.55 -6.40 -10.77
N ALA A 103 4.76 -5.85 -10.89
CA ALA A 103 5.74 -5.82 -9.81
C ALA A 103 5.25 -5.05 -8.58
N SER A 104 4.45 -3.99 -8.77
CA SER A 104 3.91 -3.22 -7.64
C SER A 104 2.91 -4.06 -6.84
N LEU A 105 2.02 -4.75 -7.55
CA LEU A 105 1.06 -5.67 -6.95
C LEU A 105 1.77 -6.85 -6.26
N LYS A 106 2.80 -7.43 -6.88
CA LYS A 106 3.59 -8.51 -6.26
C LYS A 106 4.21 -8.07 -4.93
N ILE A 107 4.90 -6.92 -4.92
CA ILE A 107 5.48 -6.34 -3.70
C ILE A 107 4.38 -6.09 -2.66
N HIS A 108 3.24 -5.54 -3.08
CA HIS A 108 2.13 -5.30 -2.18
C HIS A 108 1.62 -6.59 -1.54
N LEU A 109 1.36 -7.65 -2.31
CA LEU A 109 0.82 -8.91 -1.80
C LEU A 109 1.79 -9.65 -0.87
N GLU A 110 3.09 -9.60 -1.16
CA GLU A 110 4.11 -10.34 -0.43
C GLU A 110 4.69 -9.58 0.78
N SER A 111 4.49 -8.26 0.84
CA SER A 111 4.93 -7.43 1.97
C SER A 111 4.26 -7.81 3.29
N SER A 112 4.89 -7.46 4.42
CA SER A 112 4.40 -7.76 5.77
C SER A 112 3.15 -6.98 6.20
N GLY A 113 2.70 -5.99 5.40
CA GLY A 113 1.54 -5.17 5.74
C GLY A 113 0.24 -5.97 5.84
N THR A 114 -0.58 -5.66 6.84
CA THR A 114 -1.83 -6.39 7.15
C THR A 114 -2.95 -6.17 6.14
N ILE A 115 -3.00 -4.99 5.51
CA ILE A 115 -4.11 -4.59 4.63
C ILE A 115 -3.77 -4.98 3.19
N LYS A 116 -4.34 -6.10 2.72
CA LYS A 116 -4.21 -6.59 1.33
C LYS A 116 -5.50 -6.59 0.53
N TYR A 117 -6.63 -6.38 1.19
CA TYR A 117 -7.98 -6.49 0.62
C TYR A 117 -8.32 -7.88 0.02
N THR A 118 -7.53 -8.91 0.30
CA THR A 118 -7.73 -10.27 -0.23
C THR A 118 -8.55 -11.19 0.68
N SER A 119 -8.91 -10.74 1.88
CA SER A 119 -9.65 -11.57 2.85
C SER A 119 -11.11 -11.80 2.41
N PRO A 120 -11.77 -12.88 2.87
CA PRO A 120 -13.18 -13.12 2.55
C PRO A 120 -14.10 -11.95 2.95
N ILE A 121 -13.79 -11.29 4.07
CA ILE A 121 -14.50 -10.09 4.53
C ILE A 121 -14.33 -8.93 3.53
N SER A 122 -13.11 -8.69 3.05
CA SER A 122 -12.84 -7.63 2.07
C SER A 122 -13.54 -7.92 0.74
N GLN A 123 -13.50 -9.17 0.29
CA GLN A 123 -14.20 -9.60 -0.93
C GLN A 123 -15.70 -9.38 -0.81
N ASN A 124 -16.32 -9.79 0.30
CA ASN A 124 -17.74 -9.55 0.56
C ASN A 124 -18.10 -8.06 0.52
N ALA A 125 -17.29 -7.20 1.18
CA ALA A 125 -17.55 -5.76 1.19
C ALA A 125 -17.47 -5.14 -0.21
N ILE A 126 -16.53 -5.59 -1.05
CA ILE A 126 -16.42 -5.16 -2.44
C ILE A 126 -17.63 -5.63 -3.25
N ILE A 127 -18.03 -6.90 -3.12
CA ILE A 127 -19.21 -7.46 -3.78
C ILE A 127 -20.47 -6.68 -3.42
N ASP A 128 -20.69 -6.43 -2.12
CA ASP A 128 -21.86 -5.71 -1.63
C ASP A 128 -21.88 -4.26 -2.15
N SER A 129 -20.71 -3.62 -2.24
CA SER A 129 -20.58 -2.28 -2.82
C SER A 129 -20.91 -2.28 -4.31
N CYS A 130 -20.45 -3.27 -5.08
CA CYS A 130 -20.75 -3.40 -6.50
C CYS A 130 -22.24 -3.66 -6.77
N ASN A 131 -22.87 -4.49 -5.93
CA ASN A 131 -24.29 -4.82 -6.03
C ASN A 131 -25.19 -3.62 -5.66
N CYS A 132 -24.81 -2.83 -4.65
CA CYS A 132 -25.55 -1.64 -4.24
C CYS A 132 -25.65 -0.58 -5.35
N CYS A 133 -24.57 -0.40 -6.12
CA CYS A 133 -24.55 0.56 -7.23
C CYS A 133 -25.29 0.07 -8.49
N GLY A 134 -25.86 -1.14 -8.50
CA GLY A 134 -26.59 -1.71 -9.64
C GLY A 134 -25.74 -1.96 -10.89
N CYS A 135 -24.41 -1.86 -10.79
CA CYS A 135 -23.50 -1.92 -11.93
C CYS A 135 -23.23 -3.38 -12.36
N PHE A 136 -23.32 -4.33 -11.43
CA PHE A 136 -23.11 -5.76 -11.64
C PHE A 136 -23.93 -6.55 -10.63
N VAL A 137 -24.45 -7.73 -11.02
CA VAL A 137 -24.97 -8.73 -10.06
C VAL A 137 -23.86 -9.75 -9.85
N LEU A 138 -23.19 -9.67 -8.71
CA LEU A 138 -22.15 -10.60 -8.30
C LEU A 138 -22.74 -11.57 -7.27
N GLU A 139 -22.77 -12.87 -7.59
CA GLU A 139 -23.18 -13.91 -6.64
C GLU A 139 -22.05 -14.24 -5.65
N LYS A 140 -22.41 -14.41 -4.38
CA LYS A 140 -21.48 -14.83 -3.31
C LYS A 140 -21.28 -16.34 -3.36
N THR A 141 -20.60 -16.85 -4.39
CA THR A 141 -20.19 -18.27 -4.47
C THR A 141 -18.83 -18.48 -3.81
#